data_AF-A0A2W7BCR8-F1
#
_entry.id   AF-A0A2W7BCR8-F1
#
_cell.length_a   1.000
_cell.length_b   1.000
_cell.length_c   1.000
_cell.angle_alpha   90.00
_cell.angle_beta   90.00
_cell.angle_gamma   90.00
#
_symmetry.space_group_name_H-M   'P 1'
#
loop_
_entity.id
_entity.type
_entity.pdbx_description
1 polymer ?
#
loop_
_entity_poly.entity_id
_entity_poly.type
_entity_poly.pdbx_seq_one_letter_code
_entity_poly.pdbx_strand_id
1 'polypeptide(L)'
;MNTPLIPTHKLENPSVEEKELNSLQNIDFDYNAEPIWELADRLSAQVPQEEWAKLPTDLARNFDHYHIKSQKNGSRSPKIW
;
A
#
# COMPACT_ATOMS: atom_id res chain seq x y z
N MET A 1 -47.08 -18.02 -18.93
CA MET A 1 -46.00 -17.11 -19.38
C MET A 1 -44.88 -17.23 -18.38
N ASN A 2 -43.72 -17.67 -18.86
CA ASN A 2 -42.52 -18.02 -18.11
C ASN A 2 -41.72 -16.76 -17.80
N THR A 3 -41.52 -16.52 -16.51
CA THR A 3 -40.74 -15.43 -15.93
C THR A 3 -39.25 -15.59 -16.28
N PRO A 4 -38.55 -14.55 -16.75
CA PRO A 4 -37.09 -14.56 -16.66
C PRO A 4 -36.73 -14.21 -15.22
N LEU A 5 -36.37 -15.23 -14.43
CA LEU A 5 -35.72 -15.05 -13.15
C LEU A 5 -34.34 -14.44 -13.43
N ILE A 6 -34.20 -13.15 -13.16
CA ILE A 6 -32.92 -12.47 -13.12
C ILE A 6 -32.07 -13.24 -12.09
N PRO A 7 -30.86 -13.71 -12.45
CA PRO A 7 -29.95 -14.26 -11.46
C PRO A 7 -29.69 -13.18 -10.42
N THR A 8 -30.23 -13.38 -9.23
CA THR A 8 -29.86 -12.62 -8.04
C THR A 8 -28.44 -13.03 -7.71
N HIS A 9 -27.47 -12.43 -8.41
CA HIS A 9 -26.13 -12.30 -7.88
C HIS A 9 -26.26 -11.37 -6.68
N LYS A 10 -26.52 -12.00 -5.53
CA LYS A 10 -26.11 -11.55 -4.21
C LYS A 10 -24.87 -10.66 -4.36
N LEU A 11 -25.05 -9.35 -4.20
CA LEU A 11 -23.98 -8.43 -3.84
C LEU A 11 -23.64 -8.73 -2.38
N GLU A 12 -23.02 -9.88 -2.17
CA GLU A 12 -22.51 -10.33 -0.88
C GLU A 12 -21.00 -10.31 -1.03
N ASN A 13 -20.45 -9.12 -0.81
CA ASN A 13 -19.13 -8.84 -0.24
C ASN A 13 -18.94 -7.31 -0.21
N PRO A 14 -19.27 -6.61 0.90
CA PRO A 14 -18.54 -5.39 1.25
C PRO A 14 -17.09 -5.81 1.49
N SER A 15 -16.34 -5.79 0.40
CA SER A 15 -15.09 -6.49 0.17
C SER A 15 -13.96 -5.82 0.94
N VAL A 16 -13.74 -6.22 2.21
CA VAL A 16 -12.54 -6.04 3.05
C VAL A 16 -12.11 -4.57 3.34
N GLU A 17 -12.00 -3.73 2.32
CA GLU A 17 -11.55 -2.34 2.33
C GLU A 17 -12.47 -1.42 3.15
N GLU A 18 -13.80 -1.58 3.04
CA GLU A 18 -14.76 -0.80 3.82
C GLU A 18 -14.73 -1.15 5.31
N LYS A 19 -14.40 -2.41 5.64
CA LYS A 19 -14.35 -2.87 7.03
C LYS A 19 -13.10 -2.35 7.74
N GLU A 20 -11.96 -2.31 7.05
CA GLU A 20 -10.74 -1.69 7.58
C GLU A 20 -10.90 -0.19 7.76
N LEU A 21 -11.45 0.52 6.77
CA LEU A 21 -11.70 1.97 6.88
C LEU A 21 -12.64 2.32 8.04
N ASN A 22 -13.69 1.52 8.27
CA ASN A 22 -14.58 1.70 9.41
C ASN A 22 -13.90 1.38 10.75
N SER A 23 -12.95 0.43 10.80
CA SER A 23 -12.15 0.19 12.01
C SER A 23 -11.19 1.34 12.33
N LEU A 24 -10.70 2.06 11.31
CA LEU A 24 -9.85 3.23 11.51
C LEU A 24 -10.60 4.45 12.06
N GLN A 25 -11.94 4.48 11.97
CA GLN A 25 -12.76 5.58 12.49
C GLN A 25 -12.90 5.55 14.03
N ASN A 26 -12.62 4.41 14.67
CA ASN A 26 -12.74 4.22 16.12
C ASN A 26 -11.40 3.82 16.77
N ILE A 27 -10.28 4.39 16.30
CA ILE A 27 -8.98 4.17 16.94
C ILE A 27 -8.77 5.21 18.03
N ASP A 28 -8.73 4.76 19.28
CA ASP A 28 -8.30 5.60 20.39
C ASP A 28 -6.77 5.74 20.37
N PHE A 29 -6.28 6.95 20.67
CA PHE A 29 -4.85 7.20 20.76
C PHE A 29 -4.26 6.53 22.01
N ASP A 30 -3.32 5.60 21.84
CA ASP A 30 -2.59 4.97 22.93
C ASP A 30 -1.31 5.75 23.27
N TYR A 31 -1.30 6.37 24.44
CA TYR A 31 -0.15 7.13 24.96
C TYR A 31 1.06 6.26 25.31
N ASN A 32 0.88 4.95 25.47
CA ASN A 32 1.95 4.01 25.76
C ASN A 32 2.45 3.29 24.50
N ALA A 33 1.87 3.57 23.34
CA ALA A 33 2.31 2.98 22.09
C ALA A 33 3.75 3.43 21.77
N GLU A 34 4.51 2.52 21.16
CA GLU A 34 5.83 2.82 20.64
C GLU A 34 5.73 3.94 19.60
N PRO A 35 6.53 5.01 19.74
CA PRO A 35 6.59 6.06 18.74
C PRO A 35 6.97 5.53 17.34
N ILE A 36 6.39 6.11 16.28
CA ILE A 36 6.62 5.68 14.89
C ILE A 36 8.12 5.64 14.52
N TRP A 37 8.92 6.57 15.05
CA TRP A 37 10.35 6.64 14.77
C TRP A 37 11.16 5.50 15.43
N GLU A 38 10.76 5.00 16.60
CA GLU A 38 11.39 3.83 17.24
C GLU A 38 11.10 2.56 16.45
N LEU A 39 9.85 2.41 16.00
CA LEU A 39 9.47 1.32 15.11
C LEU A 39 10.26 1.40 13.78
N ALA A 40 10.39 2.59 13.20
CA ALA A 40 11.15 2.80 11.98
C ALA A 40 12.64 2.47 12.17
N ASP A 41 13.24 2.87 13.29
CA ASP A 41 14.63 2.55 13.63
C ASP A 41 14.86 1.04 13.73
N ARG A 42 13.99 0.34 14.47
CA ARG A 42 14.02 -1.13 14.61
C ARG A 42 13.83 -1.86 13.29
N LEU A 43 12.97 -1.37 12.41
CA LEU A 43 12.82 -1.93 11.07
C LEU A 43 14.04 -1.62 10.19
N SER A 44 14.60 -0.43 10.31
CA SER A 44 15.76 0.01 9.53
C SER A 44 17.02 -0.79 9.86
N ALA A 45 17.18 -1.21 11.11
CA ALA A 45 18.29 -2.04 11.58
C ALA A 45 18.34 -3.43 10.91
N GLN A 46 17.22 -3.91 10.36
CA GLN A 46 17.15 -5.18 9.64
C GLN A 46 17.58 -5.04 8.17
N VAL A 47 17.74 -3.82 7.68
CA VAL A 47 18.10 -3.53 6.29
C VAL A 47 19.63 -3.35 6.19
N PRO A 48 20.32 -4.11 5.33
CA PRO A 48 21.77 -4.00 5.16
C PRO A 48 22.23 -2.64 4.63
N GLN A 49 23.48 -2.25 4.94
CA GLN A 49 24.05 -0.96 4.53
C GLN A 49 24.11 -0.78 3.00
N GLU A 50 24.28 -1.88 2.26
CA GLU A 50 24.32 -1.89 0.81
C GLU A 50 22.98 -1.45 0.20
N GLU A 51 21.85 -1.76 0.86
CA GLU A 51 20.52 -1.31 0.42
C GLU A 51 20.32 0.17 0.76
N TRP A 52 20.79 0.63 1.91
CA TRP A 52 20.80 2.05 2.25
C TRP A 52 21.64 2.89 1.28
N ALA A 53 22.74 2.33 0.77
CA ALA A 53 23.60 2.99 -0.21
C ALA A 53 22.95 3.18 -1.59
N LYS A 54 21.89 2.44 -1.91
CA LYS A 54 21.13 2.61 -3.17
C LYS A 54 20.16 3.78 -3.10
N LEU A 55 19.87 4.28 -1.88
CA LEU A 55 18.99 5.41 -1.73
C LEU A 55 19.64 6.68 -2.31
N PRO A 56 18.82 7.55 -2.88
CA PRO A 56 19.30 8.79 -3.44
C PRO A 56 19.73 9.76 -2.34
N THR A 57 20.83 10.48 -2.56
CA THR A 57 21.40 11.42 -1.58
C THR A 57 20.49 12.63 -1.31
N ASP A 58 19.55 12.92 -2.19
CA ASP A 58 18.55 13.97 -2.02
C ASP A 58 17.32 13.51 -1.20
N LEU A 59 17.33 12.27 -0.68
CA LEU A 59 16.32 11.69 0.21
C LEU A 59 14.89 11.93 -0.32
N ALA A 60 14.01 12.46 0.53
CA ALA A 60 12.61 12.73 0.21
C ALA A 60 12.41 13.99 -0.65
N ARG A 61 13.47 14.77 -0.96
CA ARG A 61 13.31 16.04 -1.71
C ARG A 61 12.79 15.84 -3.14
N ASN A 62 13.02 14.66 -3.71
CA ASN A 62 12.53 14.28 -5.03
C ASN A 62 11.65 13.03 -4.97
N PHE A 63 10.88 12.88 -3.88
CA PHE A 63 10.05 11.70 -3.61
C PHE A 63 9.17 11.30 -4.80
N ASP A 64 8.51 12.27 -5.45
CA ASP A 64 7.63 12.02 -6.60
C ASP A 64 8.34 11.29 -7.75
N HIS A 65 9.60 11.65 -8.04
CA HIS A 65 10.40 11.01 -9.08
C HIS A 65 10.76 9.56 -8.76
N TYR A 66 10.97 9.25 -7.48
CA TYR A 66 11.26 7.88 -7.02
C TYR A 66 10.01 7.00 -7.05
N HIS A 67 8.84 7.57 -6.71
CA HIS A 67 7.56 6.87 -6.80
C HIS A 67 7.20 6.49 -8.25
N ILE A 68 7.43 7.38 -9.21
CA ILE A 68 7.14 7.11 -10.64
C ILE A 68 8.06 6.02 -11.21
N LYS A 69 9.34 5.97 -10.81
CA LYS A 69 10.27 4.96 -11.30
C LYS A 69 9.92 3.55 -10.84
N SER A 70 9.45 3.38 -9.60
CA SER A 70 9.05 2.08 -9.04
C SER A 70 7.88 1.40 -9.76
N GLN A 71 7.08 2.15 -10.53
CA GLN A 71 5.96 1.60 -11.29
C GLN A 71 6.34 1.18 -12.72
N LYS A 72 7.47 1.67 -13.25
CA LYS A 72 7.90 1.43 -14.65
C LYS A 72 8.54 0.07 -14.88
N ASN A 73 8.87 -0.66 -13.82
CA ASN A 73 9.48 -1.99 -13.83
C ASN A 73 8.47 -3.14 -13.74
N GLY A 74 7.17 -2.85 -13.59
CA GLY A 74 6.08 -3.84 -13.60
C GLY A 74 5.26 -3.91 -14.89
N SER A 75 5.35 -2.91 -15.78
CA SER A 75 4.55 -2.85 -17.00
C SER A 75 5.36 -3.32 -18.21
N ARG A 76 5.14 -4.60 -18.53
CA ARG A 76 5.57 -5.32 -19.73
C ARG A 76 5.53 -4.43 -20.97
N SER A 77 6.59 -4.52 -21.75
CA SER A 77 6.65 -4.05 -23.14
C SER A 77 5.50 -4.63 -23.95
N PRO A 78 4.87 -3.86 -24.85
CA PRO A 78 4.54 -4.38 -26.16
C PRO A 78 5.69 -4.03 -27.10
N LYS A 79 6.52 -5.02 -27.44
CA LYS A 79 7.24 -5.00 -28.71
C LYS A 79 6.21 -5.32 -29.78
N ILE A 80 5.79 -4.30 -30.52
CA ILE A 80 5.23 -4.47 -31.86
C ILE A 80 5.78 -3.35 -32.71
N TRP A 81 6.25 -3.75 -33.88
CA TRP A 81 6.66 -2.89 -34.98
C TRP A 81 5.53 -1.91 -35.33
#